data_AF-A0A1G9HGQ1-F1
#
_entry.id   AF-A0A1G9HGQ1-F1
#
_cell.length_a   1.000
_cell.length_b   1.000
_cell.length_c   1.000
_cell.angle_alpha   90.00
_cell.angle_beta   90.00
_cell.angle_gamma   90.00
#
_symmetry.space_group_name_H-M   'P 1'
#
loop_
_entity.id
_entity.type
_entity.pdbx_description
1 polymer ?
#
loop_
_entity_poly.entity_id
_entity_poly.type
_entity_poly.pdbx_seq_one_letter_code
_entity_poly.pdbx_strand_id
1 'polypeptide(L)' 'MNNMIWLMRAARWVRNPPSAGRVKLVVAIVVVVILLGTADWMGWVPEWAQMDRAPRRIPGS' A
#
# COMPACT_ATOMS: atom_id res chain seq x y z
N MET A 1 14.95 -9.38 15.42
CA MET A 1 14.23 -9.52 14.13
C MET A 1 15.12 -8.96 13.03
N ASN A 2 15.63 -9.81 12.12
CA ASN A 2 16.79 -9.44 11.29
C ASN A 2 16.37 -8.69 10.02
N ASN A 3 16.40 -7.35 10.08
CA ASN A 3 16.04 -6.44 8.99
C ASN A 3 16.86 -6.67 7.71
N MET A 4 18.06 -7.26 7.86
CA MET A 4 18.97 -7.63 6.78
C MET A 4 18.34 -8.62 5.77
N ILE A 5 17.51 -9.56 6.23
CA ILE A 5 16.89 -10.58 5.36
C ILE A 5 15.93 -9.91 4.34
N TRP A 6 15.22 -8.87 4.76
CA TRP A 6 14.32 -8.11 3.88
C TRP A 6 15.07 -7.34 2.80
N LEU A 7 16.17 -6.68 3.17
CA LEU A 7 17.04 -5.97 2.22
C LEU A 7 17.64 -6.93 1.18
N MET A 8 18.10 -8.10 1.61
CA MET A 8 18.64 -9.11 0.69
C MET A 8 17.59 -9.64 -0.30
N ARG A 9 16.33 -9.82 0.15
CA ARG A 9 15.22 -10.22 -0.74
C ARG A 9 14.86 -9.11 -1.72
N ALA A 10 14.81 -7.86 -1.28
CA ALA A 10 14.56 -6.72 -2.15
C ALA A 10 15.65 -6.59 -3.24
N ALA A 11 16.92 -6.68 -2.85
CA ALA A 11 18.04 -6.67 -3.79
C ALA A 11 17.97 -7.84 -4.79
N ARG A 12 17.53 -9.03 -4.35
CA ARG A 12 17.31 -10.18 -5.24
C ARG A 12 16.15 -9.96 -6.20
N TRP A 13 15.08 -9.30 -5.78
CA TRP A 13 13.93 -8.97 -6.62
C TRP A 13 14.33 -8.03 -7.77
N VAL A 14 15.24 -7.08 -7.53
CA VAL A 14 15.79 -6.20 -8.57
C VAL A 14 16.68 -6.96 -9.56
N ARG A 15 17.52 -7.88 -9.06
CA ARG A 15 18.47 -8.63 -9.90
C ARG A 15 17.85 -9.82 -10.64
N ASN A 16 16.87 -10.48 -10.03
CA ASN A 16 16.17 -11.63 -10.59
C ASN A 16 14.67 -11.42 -10.34
N PRO A 17 14.02 -10.56 -11.13
CA PRO A 17 12.62 -10.24 -10.92
C PRO A 17 11.76 -11.50 -11.06
N PRO A 18 10.69 -11.63 -10.25
CA PRO A 18 9.66 -12.62 -10.52
C PRO A 18 9.05 -12.39 -11.91
N SER A 19 8.30 -13.38 -12.39
CA SER A 19 7.68 -13.32 -13.72
C SER A 19 7.04 -11.96 -14.01
N ALA A 20 7.20 -11.49 -15.25
CA ALA A 20 6.74 -10.16 -15.66
C ALA A 20 5.25 -9.90 -15.33
N GLY A 21 4.42 -10.95 -15.32
CA GLY A 21 3.02 -10.87 -14.90
C GLY A 21 2.84 -10.44 -13.43
N ARG A 22 3.64 -10.97 -12.50
CA ARG A 22 3.59 -10.57 -11.08
C ARG A 22 4.05 -9.12 -10.89
N VAL A 23 5.11 -8.71 -11.60
CA VAL A 23 5.59 -7.32 -11.53
C VAL A 23 4.51 -6.36 -12.01
N LYS A 24 3.88 -6.65 -13.15
CA LYS A 24 2.76 -5.83 -13.68
C LYS A 24 1.59 -5.76 -12.70
N LEU A 25 1.23 -6.87 -12.07
CA LEU A 25 0.17 -6.90 -11.06
C LEU A 25 0.49 -5.98 -9.88
N VAL A 26 1.69 -6.08 -9.32
CA VAL A 26 2.11 -5.23 -8.19
C VAL A 26 2.13 -3.75 -8.59
N VAL A 27 2.68 -3.43 -9.76
CA VAL A 27 2.68 -2.05 -10.27
C VAL A 27 1.26 -1.52 -10.46
N ALA A 28 0.35 -2.31 -11.03
CA ALA A 28 -1.05 -1.93 -11.19
C ALA A 28 -1.70 -1.65 -9.82
N ILE A 29 -1.48 -2.50 -8.82
CA ILE A 29 -1.98 -2.28 -7.45
C ILE A 29 -1.43 -0.98 -6.86
N VAL A 30 -0.13 -0.75 -6.98
CA VAL A 30 0.51 0.49 -6.47
C VAL A 30 -0.10 1.72 -7.13
N VAL A 31 -0.32 1.69 -8.45
CA VAL A 31 -0.98 2.78 -9.17
C VAL A 31 -2.39 3.00 -8.65
N VAL A 32 -3.19 1.94 -8.46
CA VAL A 32 -4.54 2.05 -7.89
C VAL A 32 -4.51 2.69 -6.50
N VAL A 33 -3.61 2.26 -5.62
CA VAL A 33 -3.49 2.81 -4.26
C VAL A 33 -3.11 4.29 -4.30
N ILE A 34 -2.18 4.68 -5.17
CA ILE A 34 -1.79 6.10 -5.34
C ILE A 34 -2.96 6.93 -5.84
N LEU A 35 -3.71 6.45 -6.83
CA LEU A 35 -4.89 7.15 -7.37
C LEU A 35 -5.96 7.32 -6.29
N LEU A 36 -6.24 6.29 -5.50
CA LEU A 36 -7.19 6.37 -4.40
C LEU A 36 -6.73 7.36 -3.32
N GLY A 37 -5.47 7.29 -2.89
CA GLY A 37 -4.93 8.20 -1.87
C GLY A 37 -4.88 9.66 -2.33
N THR A 38 -4.58 9.90 -3.60
CA THR A 38 -4.61 11.26 -4.18
C THR A 38 -6.03 11.78 -4.37
N ALA A 39 -6.98 10.94 -4.78
CA ALA A 39 -8.40 11.30 -4.85
C ALA A 39 -8.98 11.64 -3.46
N ASP A 40 -8.60 10.89 -2.43
CA ASP A 40 -8.98 11.17 -1.04
C ASP A 40 -8.39 12.49 -0.55
N TRP A 41 -7.10 12.75 -0.84
CA TRP A 41 -6.44 14.00 -0.50
C TRP A 41 -7.04 15.22 -1.20
N MET A 42 -7.50 15.07 -2.45
CA MET A 42 -8.19 16.13 -3.21
C MET A 42 -9.67 16.30 -2.82
N GLY A 43 -10.22 15.45 -1.94
CA GLY A 43 -11.63 15.49 -1.55
C GLY A 43 -12.59 15.04 -2.66
N TRP A 44 -12.11 14.29 -3.64
CA TRP A 44 -12.93 13.73 -4.72
C TRP A 44 -13.65 12.45 -4.30
N VAL A 45 -13.35 11.92 -3.12
CA VAL A 45 -13.98 10.70 -2.60
C VAL A 45 -15.41 11.00 -2.16
N PRO A 46 -16.41 10.39 -2.80
CA PRO A 46 -17.81 10.61 -2.45
C PRO A 46 -18.12 10.05 -1.05
N GLU A 47 -19.18 10.56 -0.44
CA GLU A 47 -19.53 10.30 0.97
C GLU A 47 -19.69 8.81 1.29
N TRP A 48 -20.23 8.02 0.34
CA TRP A 48 -20.39 6.56 0.48
C TRP A 48 -19.06 5.78 0.48
N ALA A 49 -17.97 6.40 0.03
CA ALA A 49 -16.64 5.80 -0.08
C ALA A 49 -15.66 6.33 0.98
N GLN A 50 -16.07 7.29 1.82
CA GLN A 50 -15.23 7.79 2.89
C GLN A 50 -15.13 6.77 4.01
N MET A 51 -13.93 6.63 4.58
CA MET A 51 -13.74 5.80 5.77
C MET A 51 -14.17 6.57 7.02
N ASP A 52 -15.16 6.05 7.72
CA ASP A 52 -15.44 6.50 9.08
C ASP A 52 -14.21 6.23 9.95
N ARG A 53 -13.57 7.31 10.44
CA ARG A 53 -12.47 7.18 11.40
C ARG A 53 -13.05 6.58 12.68
N ALA A 54 -12.85 5.28 12.87
CA ALA A 54 -13.22 4.61 14.10
C ALA A 54 -12.59 5.37 15.28
N PRO A 55 -13.38 5.74 16.32
CA PRO A 55 -12.83 6.36 17.50
C PRO A 55 -11.73 5.44 18.02
N ARG A 56 -10.50 5.95 18.13
CA ARG A 56 -9.42 5.22 18.77
C ARG A 56 -9.84 5.03 20.21
N ARG A 57 -10.45 3.88 20.54
CA ARG A 57 -10.78 3.54 21.93
C ARG A 57 -9.45 3.50 22.66
N ILE A 58 -9.18 4.54 23.46
CA ILE A 58 -8.11 4.51 24.45
C ILE A 58 -8.67 3.62 25.57
N PRO A 59 -8.14 2.39 25.78
CA PRO A 59 -8.60 1.56 26.87
C PRO A 59 -8.05 2.16 28.16
N GLY A 60 -8.92 2.78 28.96
CA GLY A 60 -8.58 3.30 30.29
C GLY A 60 -9.07 4.73 30.53
N SER A 61 -10.29 4.85 31.07
CA SER A 61 -10.76 5.97 31.88
C SER A 61 -11.46 5.39 33.10
#